data_AF-A0A943V278-F1
#
_entry.id   AF-A0A943V278-F1
#
_cell.length_a   1.000
_cell.length_b   1.000
_cell.length_c   1.000
_cell.angle_alpha   90.00
_cell.angle_beta   90.00
_cell.angle_gamma   90.00
#
_symmetry.space_group_name_H-M   'P 1'
#
loop_
_entity.id
_entity.type
_entity.pdbx_description
1 polymer ?
#
loop_
_entity_poly.entity_id
_entity_poly.type
_entity_poly.pdbx_seq_one_letter_code
_entity_poly.pdbx_strand_id
1 'polypeptide(L)'
;MSRLGVAVDASDRNMVGYLTRRSEANQVKVSKRERVDEALLSIVRGLLKGFPEVDAVPEDEGGMFACAKEQIGRVRERCNGLLRNEYAQAAYPEKDLVASGARLMDELLRHDATAKTLFETLRKSKDDLNDFLEDFESIRGFFPNQQRLFDAALKVDAAMQDEGEYLCGNAEVAAALESLREILGMKRPYARIKDLNGYVETVDSAHKKALVAKKQELQDRIEETAAAIRSYAEGKPAAADVVSSLDDALVQRRNQVNNANTMTRLDALLRLLDEFRDKQIENIDEAAMPPVRIADSAKSGEGAPPAPKTKRLRRNDVCPNKKLSTAEEVDAYLADIRRALIDAIEESGSVRLV
;
A
#
# COMPACT_ATOMS: atom_id res chain seq x y z
N MET A 1 -20.98 -38.29 -38.19
CA MET A 1 -22.30 -38.90 -38.38
C MET A 1 -23.29 -38.21 -37.45
N SER A 2 -24.60 -38.21 -37.71
CA SER A 2 -25.58 -37.71 -36.74
C SER A 2 -26.74 -38.68 -36.55
N ARG A 3 -27.24 -38.81 -35.32
CA ARG A 3 -28.39 -39.63 -34.94
C ARG A 3 -29.44 -38.73 -34.30
N LEU A 4 -30.67 -38.75 -34.81
CA LEU A 4 -31.76 -37.90 -34.29
C LEU A 4 -31.37 -36.41 -34.16
N GLY A 5 -30.51 -35.92 -35.05
CA GLY A 5 -30.01 -34.53 -35.03
C GLY A 5 -28.79 -34.29 -34.14
N VAL A 6 -28.32 -35.27 -33.35
CA VAL A 6 -27.14 -35.16 -32.48
C VAL A 6 -25.91 -35.74 -33.18
N ALA A 7 -24.78 -35.02 -33.15
CA ALA A 7 -23.51 -35.51 -33.71
C ALA A 7 -22.99 -36.73 -32.92
N VAL A 8 -22.64 -37.78 -33.65
CA VAL A 8 -22.08 -39.02 -33.10
C VAL A 8 -20.64 -39.16 -33.59
N ASP A 9 -19.73 -39.33 -32.63
CA ASP A 9 -18.29 -39.52 -32.88
C ASP A 9 -18.01 -40.88 -33.53
N ALA A 10 -16.95 -40.94 -34.35
CA ALA A 10 -16.55 -42.15 -35.05
C ALA A 10 -16.08 -43.29 -34.11
N SER A 11 -15.67 -42.94 -32.90
CA SER A 11 -15.20 -43.85 -31.85
C SER A 11 -16.30 -44.27 -30.87
N ASP A 12 -17.57 -43.91 -31.11
CA ASP A 12 -18.68 -44.36 -30.27
C ASP A 12 -18.79 -45.91 -30.32
N ARG A 13 -18.77 -46.53 -29.14
CA ARG A 13 -18.86 -47.99 -28.95
C ARG A 13 -20.10 -48.60 -29.62
N ASN A 14 -21.16 -47.80 -29.79
CA ASN A 14 -22.41 -48.20 -30.41
C ASN A 14 -22.51 -47.82 -31.90
N MET A 15 -21.45 -47.24 -32.50
CA MET A 15 -21.45 -46.81 -33.91
C MET A 15 -21.86 -47.93 -34.87
N VAL A 16 -21.33 -49.14 -34.66
CA VAL A 16 -21.69 -50.32 -35.46
C VAL A 16 -23.18 -50.64 -35.29
N GLY A 17 -23.71 -50.54 -34.07
CA GLY A 17 -25.13 -50.75 -33.77
C GLY A 17 -26.03 -49.75 -34.50
N TYR A 18 -25.67 -48.47 -34.46
CA TYR A 18 -26.43 -47.39 -35.12
C TYR A 18 -26.53 -47.57 -36.65
N LEU A 19 -25.53 -48.20 -37.26
CA LEU A 19 -25.48 -48.45 -38.71
C LEU A 19 -26.11 -49.79 -39.11
N THR A 20 -26.08 -50.80 -38.24
CA THR A 20 -26.49 -52.18 -38.58
C THR A 20 -27.89 -52.55 -38.09
N ARG A 21 -28.39 -51.94 -37.01
CA ARG A 21 -29.73 -52.22 -36.49
C ARG A 21 -30.77 -51.47 -37.30
N ARG A 22 -31.71 -52.21 -37.90
CA ARG A 22 -32.76 -51.67 -38.77
C ARG A 22 -33.63 -50.58 -38.11
N SER A 23 -33.82 -50.65 -36.79
CA SER A 23 -34.54 -49.64 -36.00
C SER A 23 -33.77 -48.34 -35.80
N GLU A 24 -32.43 -48.38 -35.82
CA GLU A 24 -31.56 -47.23 -35.59
C GLU A 24 -31.03 -46.62 -36.88
N ALA A 25 -30.80 -47.43 -37.92
CA ALA A 25 -30.28 -46.99 -39.21
C ALA A 25 -31.16 -45.92 -39.89
N ASN A 26 -32.48 -46.01 -39.72
CA ASN A 26 -33.43 -45.02 -40.25
C ASN A 26 -33.35 -43.66 -39.53
N GLN A 27 -32.68 -43.59 -38.37
CA GLN A 27 -32.52 -42.38 -37.56
C GLN A 27 -31.14 -41.74 -37.73
N VAL A 28 -30.31 -42.29 -38.62
CA VAL A 28 -28.92 -41.90 -38.84
C VAL A 28 -28.76 -41.16 -40.16
N LYS A 29 -28.09 -40.01 -40.12
CA LYS A 29 -27.65 -39.27 -41.30
C LYS A 29 -26.12 -39.30 -41.37
N VAL A 30 -25.60 -39.90 -42.44
CA VAL A 30 -24.16 -39.97 -42.74
C VAL A 30 -23.83 -38.91 -43.78
N SER A 31 -23.00 -37.94 -43.40
CA SER A 31 -22.44 -36.93 -44.30
C SER A 31 -20.95 -37.19 -44.51
N LYS A 32 -20.47 -36.96 -45.73
CA LYS A 32 -19.03 -37.01 -46.04
C LYS A 32 -18.34 -35.84 -45.32
N ARG A 33 -17.34 -36.13 -44.49
CA ARG A 33 -16.50 -35.09 -43.86
C ARG A 33 -15.73 -34.36 -44.97
N GLU A 34 -15.90 -33.05 -45.07
CA GLU A 34 -14.98 -32.23 -45.85
C GLU A 34 -13.60 -32.30 -45.18
N ARG A 35 -12.62 -32.82 -45.92
CA ARG A 35 -11.23 -32.80 -45.44
C ARG A 35 -10.74 -31.37 -45.39
N VAL A 36 -9.98 -31.06 -44.35
CA VAL A 36 -9.23 -29.82 -44.27
C VAL A 36 -8.15 -29.84 -45.36
N ASP A 37 -7.96 -28.70 -46.04
CA ASP A 37 -6.90 -28.55 -47.04
C ASP A 37 -5.51 -28.57 -46.38
N GLU A 38 -4.52 -29.18 -47.04
CA GLU A 38 -3.15 -29.30 -46.56
C GLU A 38 -2.51 -27.92 -46.30
N ALA A 39 -2.87 -26.91 -47.11
CA ALA A 39 -2.43 -25.54 -46.87
C ALA A 39 -2.90 -24.99 -45.52
N LEU A 40 -4.13 -25.32 -45.11
CA LEU A 40 -4.70 -24.89 -43.83
C LEU A 40 -4.08 -25.67 -42.66
N LEU A 41 -3.82 -26.98 -42.83
CA LEU A 41 -3.10 -27.79 -41.85
C LEU A 41 -1.68 -27.25 -41.61
N SER A 42 -0.98 -26.83 -42.66
CA SER A 42 0.36 -26.25 -42.54
C SER A 42 0.38 -24.95 -41.74
N ILE A 43 -0.59 -24.06 -41.95
CA ILE A 43 -0.72 -22.81 -41.20
C ILE A 43 -1.01 -23.09 -39.72
N VAL A 44 -1.98 -23.97 -39.44
CA VAL A 44 -2.34 -24.33 -38.06
C VAL A 44 -1.18 -25.01 -37.35
N ARG A 45 -0.45 -25.90 -38.04
CA ARG A 45 0.77 -26.52 -37.52
C ARG A 45 1.83 -25.48 -37.14
N GLY A 46 1.97 -24.43 -37.94
CA GLY A 46 2.84 -23.29 -37.62
C GLY A 46 2.38 -22.53 -36.38
N LEU A 47 1.07 -22.23 -36.28
CA LEU A 47 0.48 -21.58 -35.11
C LEU A 47 0.64 -22.39 -33.82
N LEU A 48 0.40 -23.70 -33.88
CA LEU A 48 0.51 -24.59 -32.71
C LEU A 48 1.93 -24.65 -32.16
N LYS A 49 2.96 -24.46 -32.98
CA LYS A 49 4.35 -24.36 -32.53
C LYS A 49 4.64 -23.08 -31.74
N GLY A 50 3.84 -22.02 -31.93
CA GLY A 50 3.97 -20.77 -31.18
C GLY A 50 3.36 -20.83 -29.79
N PHE A 51 2.51 -21.82 -29.50
CA PHE A 51 1.96 -21.99 -28.17
C PHE A 51 3.02 -22.45 -27.18
N PRO A 52 2.98 -21.95 -25.93
CA PRO A 52 3.88 -22.43 -24.89
C PRO A 52 3.66 -23.92 -24.62
N GLU A 53 4.74 -24.65 -24.30
CA GLU A 53 4.69 -26.06 -23.86
C GLU A 53 4.21 -27.07 -24.94
N VAL A 54 4.29 -26.71 -26.23
CA VAL A 54 4.05 -27.62 -27.35
C VAL A 54 5.37 -28.08 -27.97
N ASP A 55 5.88 -29.24 -27.53
CA ASP A 55 7.14 -29.81 -28.06
C ASP A 55 6.95 -30.52 -29.41
N ALA A 56 5.82 -31.19 -29.60
CA ALA A 56 5.51 -31.93 -30.82
C ALA A 56 4.04 -31.73 -31.21
N VAL A 57 3.83 -31.14 -32.39
CA VAL A 57 2.49 -30.99 -32.97
C VAL A 57 2.10 -32.31 -33.66
N PRO A 58 0.92 -32.89 -33.39
CA PRO A 58 0.46 -34.09 -34.07
C PRO A 58 0.40 -33.91 -35.59
N GLU A 59 0.65 -35.00 -36.35
CA GLU A 59 0.63 -34.95 -37.82
C GLU A 59 -0.77 -35.12 -38.40
N ASP A 60 -1.68 -35.75 -37.66
CA ASP A 60 -3.05 -36.02 -38.09
C ASP A 60 -4.02 -34.87 -37.73
N GLU A 61 -5.03 -34.66 -38.59
CA GLU A 61 -6.04 -33.59 -38.43
C GLU A 61 -6.75 -33.66 -37.06
N GLY A 62 -7.05 -34.86 -36.58
CA GLY A 62 -7.74 -35.08 -35.30
C GLY A 62 -6.87 -34.69 -34.11
N GLY A 63 -5.61 -35.12 -34.12
CA GLY A 63 -4.60 -34.75 -33.14
C GLY A 63 -4.34 -33.26 -33.11
N MET A 64 -4.18 -32.61 -34.26
CA MET A 64 -4.03 -31.14 -34.33
C MET A 64 -5.25 -30.42 -33.77
N PHE A 65 -6.45 -30.94 -34.02
CA PHE A 65 -7.69 -30.35 -33.52
C PHE A 65 -7.80 -30.46 -31.98
N ALA A 66 -7.50 -31.63 -31.43
CA ALA A 66 -7.46 -31.83 -29.98
C ALA A 66 -6.38 -30.95 -29.32
N CYS A 67 -5.17 -30.93 -29.90
CA CYS A 67 -4.06 -30.10 -29.45
C CYS A 67 -4.43 -28.61 -29.45
N ALA A 68 -5.02 -28.11 -30.53
CA ALA A 68 -5.46 -26.71 -30.61
C ALA A 68 -6.45 -26.35 -29.50
N LYS A 69 -7.48 -27.18 -29.30
CA LYS A 69 -8.47 -26.94 -28.23
C LYS A 69 -7.84 -26.92 -26.84
N GLU A 70 -6.94 -27.87 -26.58
CA GLU A 70 -6.24 -27.95 -25.32
C GLU A 70 -5.38 -26.70 -25.06
N GLN A 71 -4.56 -26.29 -26.04
CA GLN A 71 -3.64 -25.16 -25.86
C GLN A 71 -4.38 -23.83 -25.74
N ILE A 72 -5.39 -23.59 -26.57
CA ILE A 72 -6.25 -22.40 -26.47
C ILE A 72 -6.96 -22.38 -25.10
N GLY A 73 -7.47 -23.53 -24.65
CA GLY A 73 -8.08 -23.67 -23.32
C GLY A 73 -7.11 -23.37 -22.18
N ARG A 74 -5.88 -23.90 -22.23
CA ARG A 74 -4.83 -23.64 -21.24
C ARG A 74 -4.48 -22.16 -21.16
N VAL A 75 -4.24 -21.51 -22.31
CA VAL A 75 -3.94 -20.07 -22.37
C VAL A 75 -5.11 -19.24 -21.82
N ARG A 76 -6.35 -19.61 -22.16
CA ARG A 76 -7.55 -18.96 -21.61
C ARG A 76 -7.62 -19.07 -20.09
N GLU A 77 -7.49 -20.28 -19.54
CA GLU A 77 -7.55 -20.49 -18.09
C GLU A 77 -6.41 -19.74 -17.38
N ARG A 78 -5.22 -19.69 -17.98
CA ARG A 78 -4.11 -18.90 -17.46
C ARG A 78 -4.43 -17.40 -17.42
N CYS A 79 -4.96 -16.84 -18.50
CA CYS A 79 -5.36 -15.43 -18.54
C CYS A 79 -6.45 -15.14 -17.50
N ASN A 80 -7.49 -15.98 -17.44
CA ASN A 80 -8.56 -15.83 -16.47
C ASN A 80 -8.06 -15.96 -15.02
N GLY A 81 -7.13 -16.88 -14.77
CA GLY A 81 -6.49 -17.05 -13.46
C GLY A 81 -5.72 -15.81 -13.04
N LEU A 82 -4.89 -15.24 -13.93
CA LEU A 82 -4.18 -13.98 -13.68
C LEU A 82 -5.16 -12.84 -13.38
N LEU A 83 -6.22 -12.69 -14.17
CA LEU A 83 -7.20 -11.63 -14.00
C LEU A 83 -7.96 -11.72 -12.67
N ARG A 84 -8.32 -12.93 -12.25
CA ARG A 84 -9.10 -13.18 -11.01
C ARG A 84 -8.24 -13.11 -9.76
N ASN A 85 -6.99 -13.59 -9.84
CA ASN A 85 -6.15 -13.75 -8.67
C ASN A 85 -5.18 -12.59 -8.53
N GLU A 86 -4.32 -12.35 -9.53
CA GLU A 86 -3.22 -11.39 -9.43
C GLU A 86 -3.69 -9.95 -9.66
N TYR A 87 -4.30 -9.68 -10.83
CA TYR A 87 -4.79 -8.34 -11.22
C TYR A 87 -6.01 -7.86 -10.43
N ALA A 88 -6.52 -8.67 -9.50
CA ALA A 88 -7.52 -8.29 -8.52
C ALA A 88 -6.89 -7.70 -7.24
N GLN A 89 -5.64 -8.03 -6.93
CA GLN A 89 -4.93 -7.55 -5.74
C GLN A 89 -4.22 -6.22 -5.99
N ALA A 90 -3.63 -6.06 -7.18
CA ALA A 90 -2.85 -4.87 -7.51
C ALA A 90 -2.95 -4.51 -9.00
N ALA A 91 -2.59 -3.25 -9.29
CA ALA A 91 -2.51 -2.72 -10.64
C ALA A 91 -1.18 -3.10 -11.31
N TYR A 92 -1.05 -4.37 -11.70
CA TYR A 92 0.12 -4.83 -12.45
C TYR A 92 0.11 -4.37 -13.92
N PRO A 93 1.28 -4.35 -14.59
CA PRO A 93 1.37 -3.95 -16.00
C PRO A 93 0.54 -4.82 -16.95
N GLU A 94 0.09 -4.22 -18.05
CA GLU A 94 -0.56 -4.90 -19.18
C GLU A 94 -1.80 -5.75 -18.87
N LYS A 95 -2.58 -5.39 -17.84
CA LYS A 95 -3.87 -6.06 -17.53
C LYS A 95 -4.79 -6.19 -18.75
N ASP A 96 -4.84 -5.15 -19.58
CA ASP A 96 -5.67 -5.12 -20.77
C ASP A 96 -5.25 -6.16 -21.83
N LEU A 97 -3.94 -6.44 -21.97
CA LEU A 97 -3.44 -7.48 -22.87
C LEU A 97 -3.93 -8.86 -22.43
N VAL A 98 -3.92 -9.13 -21.12
CA VAL A 98 -4.44 -10.40 -20.57
C VAL A 98 -5.95 -10.51 -20.78
N ALA A 99 -6.69 -9.41 -20.61
CA ALA A 99 -8.12 -9.36 -20.86
C ALA A 99 -8.48 -9.56 -22.34
N SER A 100 -7.74 -8.94 -23.27
CA SER A 100 -7.92 -9.16 -24.70
C SER A 100 -7.54 -10.58 -25.11
N GLY A 101 -6.45 -11.12 -24.56
CA GLY A 101 -6.04 -12.51 -24.75
C GLY A 101 -7.12 -13.51 -24.34
N ALA A 102 -7.70 -13.35 -23.14
CA ALA A 102 -8.79 -14.20 -22.67
C ALA A 102 -10.00 -14.17 -23.64
N ARG A 103 -10.38 -12.98 -24.12
CA ARG A 103 -11.48 -12.83 -25.10
C ARG A 103 -11.16 -13.46 -26.44
N LEU A 104 -9.93 -13.33 -26.93
CA LEU A 104 -9.47 -13.97 -28.15
C LEU A 104 -9.57 -15.49 -28.04
N MET A 105 -9.11 -16.07 -26.94
CA MET A 105 -9.21 -17.53 -26.73
C MET A 105 -10.68 -17.99 -26.61
N ASP A 106 -11.54 -17.20 -25.97
CA ASP A 106 -12.98 -17.49 -25.92
C ASP A 106 -13.63 -17.45 -27.31
N GLU A 107 -13.26 -16.49 -28.15
CA GLU A 107 -13.74 -16.39 -29.53
C GLU A 107 -13.30 -17.60 -30.37
N LEU A 108 -12.03 -17.99 -30.27
CA LEU A 108 -11.51 -19.18 -30.94
C LEU A 108 -12.25 -20.45 -30.51
N LEU A 109 -12.52 -20.62 -29.21
CA LEU A 109 -13.24 -21.79 -28.69
C LEU A 109 -14.73 -21.79 -29.02
N ARG A 110 -15.37 -20.65 -29.33
CA ARG A 110 -16.77 -20.64 -29.81
C ARG A 110 -16.93 -21.33 -31.17
N HIS A 111 -15.86 -21.41 -31.96
CA HIS A 111 -15.85 -22.02 -33.29
C HIS A 111 -15.27 -23.44 -33.30
N ASP A 112 -15.25 -24.11 -32.15
CA ASP A 112 -14.65 -25.43 -31.94
C ASP A 112 -15.54 -26.63 -32.29
N ALA A 113 -16.68 -26.41 -32.95
CA ALA A 113 -17.63 -27.48 -33.29
C ALA A 113 -17.04 -28.51 -34.29
N THR A 114 -16.13 -28.07 -35.17
CA THR A 114 -15.43 -28.94 -36.12
C THR A 114 -13.98 -28.50 -36.31
N ALA A 115 -13.10 -29.42 -36.74
CA ALA A 115 -11.72 -29.10 -37.06
C ALA A 115 -11.60 -28.01 -38.13
N LYS A 116 -12.39 -28.10 -39.20
CA LYS A 116 -12.40 -27.11 -40.28
C LYS A 116 -12.76 -25.70 -39.78
N THR A 117 -13.84 -25.56 -38.99
CA THR A 117 -14.25 -24.24 -38.48
C THR A 117 -13.23 -23.64 -37.53
N LEU A 118 -12.66 -24.44 -36.63
CA LEU A 118 -11.63 -23.97 -35.71
C LEU A 118 -10.38 -23.54 -36.47
N PHE A 119 -9.92 -24.35 -37.43
CA PHE A 119 -8.70 -24.07 -38.20
C PHE A 119 -8.86 -22.85 -39.10
N GLU A 120 -10.01 -22.67 -39.75
CA GLU A 120 -10.29 -21.46 -40.53
C GLU A 120 -10.32 -20.21 -39.64
N THR A 121 -10.83 -20.33 -38.42
CA THR A 121 -10.85 -19.22 -37.43
C THR A 121 -9.43 -18.91 -36.96
N LEU A 122 -8.64 -19.92 -36.60
CA LEU A 122 -7.23 -19.77 -36.26
C LEU A 122 -6.42 -19.11 -37.39
N ARG A 123 -6.68 -19.47 -38.64
CA ARG A 123 -6.04 -18.82 -39.79
C ARG A 123 -6.42 -17.34 -39.88
N LYS A 124 -7.68 -16.99 -39.61
CA LYS A 124 -8.16 -15.60 -39.67
C LYS A 124 -7.55 -14.74 -38.57
N SER A 125 -7.44 -15.28 -37.35
CA SER A 125 -6.89 -14.60 -36.18
C SER A 125 -5.39 -14.87 -35.98
N LYS A 126 -4.68 -15.28 -37.03
CA LYS A 126 -3.29 -15.74 -36.94
C LYS A 126 -2.37 -14.66 -36.38
N ASP A 127 -2.46 -13.45 -36.92
CA ASP A 127 -1.56 -12.35 -36.57
C ASP A 127 -1.85 -11.87 -35.14
N ASP A 128 -3.13 -11.62 -34.81
CA ASP A 128 -3.55 -11.28 -33.44
C ASP A 128 -3.11 -12.32 -32.40
N LEU A 129 -3.17 -13.61 -32.75
CA LEU A 129 -2.76 -14.70 -31.88
C LEU A 129 -1.25 -14.72 -31.67
N ASN A 130 -0.45 -14.55 -32.73
CA ASN A 130 1.00 -14.52 -32.62
C ASN A 130 1.47 -13.31 -31.82
N ASP A 131 0.95 -12.12 -32.13
CA ASP A 131 1.27 -10.88 -31.41
C ASP A 131 0.94 -11.02 -29.92
N PHE A 132 -0.24 -11.58 -29.61
CA PHE A 132 -0.60 -11.87 -28.22
C PHE A 132 0.36 -12.85 -27.56
N LEU A 133 0.69 -13.99 -28.21
CA LEU A 133 1.56 -15.00 -27.62
C LEU A 133 2.97 -14.44 -27.35
N GLU A 134 3.53 -13.66 -28.28
CA GLU A 134 4.82 -12.99 -28.11
C GLU A 134 4.79 -12.00 -26.94
N ASP A 135 3.76 -11.14 -26.90
CA ASP A 135 3.64 -10.13 -25.85
C ASP A 135 3.35 -10.74 -24.46
N PHE A 136 2.59 -11.83 -24.43
CA PHE A 136 2.21 -12.52 -23.21
C PHE A 136 3.40 -13.20 -22.50
N GLU A 137 4.49 -13.51 -23.22
CA GLU A 137 5.70 -14.09 -22.63
C GLU A 137 6.30 -13.20 -21.54
N SER A 138 6.26 -11.88 -21.70
CA SER A 138 6.76 -10.95 -20.69
C SER A 138 5.93 -11.02 -19.39
N ILE A 139 4.61 -11.10 -19.52
CA ILE A 139 3.68 -11.28 -18.39
C ILE A 139 3.91 -12.64 -17.73
N ARG A 140 4.12 -13.67 -18.55
CA ARG A 140 4.39 -15.04 -18.11
C ARG A 140 5.63 -15.13 -17.22
N GLY A 141 6.68 -14.41 -17.61
CA GLY A 141 7.94 -14.31 -16.85
C GLY A 141 7.86 -13.38 -15.64
N PHE A 142 6.97 -12.39 -15.64
CA PHE A 142 6.87 -11.37 -14.60
C PHE A 142 6.47 -11.95 -13.23
N PHE A 143 5.33 -12.65 -13.15
CA PHE A 143 4.79 -13.12 -11.87
C PHE A 143 5.76 -14.00 -11.06
N PRO A 144 6.38 -15.05 -11.62
CA PRO A 144 7.28 -15.90 -10.85
C PRO A 144 8.63 -15.23 -10.50
N ASN A 145 9.09 -14.24 -11.27
CA ASN A 145 10.46 -13.75 -11.17
C ASN A 145 10.59 -12.31 -10.64
N GLN A 146 9.65 -11.43 -10.98
CA GLN A 146 9.78 -9.98 -10.86
C GLN A 146 8.68 -9.33 -10.01
N GLN A 147 7.56 -10.01 -9.75
CA GLN A 147 6.44 -9.50 -8.95
C GLN A 147 6.89 -8.93 -7.60
N ARG A 148 7.76 -9.64 -6.87
CA ARG A 148 8.25 -9.19 -5.56
C ARG A 148 8.96 -7.83 -5.60
N LEU A 149 9.68 -7.55 -6.68
CA LEU A 149 10.41 -6.29 -6.87
C LEU A 149 9.43 -5.14 -7.12
N PHE A 150 8.43 -5.41 -7.95
CA PHE A 150 7.36 -4.46 -8.26
C PHE A 150 6.48 -4.17 -7.04
N ASP A 151 6.13 -5.20 -6.27
CA ASP A 151 5.36 -5.07 -5.02
C ASP A 151 6.12 -4.27 -3.97
N ALA A 152 7.43 -4.49 -3.83
CA ALA A 152 8.26 -3.72 -2.92
C ALA A 152 8.27 -2.22 -3.31
N ALA A 153 8.38 -1.92 -4.60
CA ALA A 153 8.31 -0.55 -5.09
C ALA A 153 6.94 0.10 -4.85
N LEU A 154 5.84 -0.60 -5.12
CA LEU A 154 4.48 -0.11 -4.82
C LEU A 154 4.31 0.20 -3.33
N LYS A 155 4.85 -0.66 -2.45
CA LYS A 155 4.79 -0.48 -1.00
C LYS A 155 5.57 0.75 -0.55
N VAL A 156 6.78 0.96 -1.08
CA VAL A 156 7.59 2.15 -0.79
C VAL A 156 6.88 3.40 -1.30
N ASP A 157 6.35 3.39 -2.52
CA ASP A 157 5.65 4.55 -3.08
C ASP A 157 4.45 4.94 -2.20
N ALA A 158 3.63 3.96 -1.80
CA ALA A 158 2.51 4.18 -0.90
C ALA A 158 2.95 4.73 0.46
N ALA A 159 3.99 4.16 1.08
CA ALA A 159 4.50 4.65 2.37
C ALA A 159 5.04 6.09 2.27
N MET A 160 5.64 6.46 1.14
CA MET A 160 6.17 7.80 0.91
C MET A 160 5.11 8.84 0.56
N GLN A 161 3.85 8.46 0.35
CA GLN A 161 2.76 9.43 0.28
C GLN A 161 2.54 10.12 1.64
N ASP A 162 2.65 9.37 2.73
CA ASP A 162 2.50 9.88 4.10
C ASP A 162 3.84 10.40 4.65
N GLU A 163 4.93 9.69 4.37
CA GLU A 163 6.23 9.94 5.02
C GLU A 163 7.21 10.77 4.14
N GLY A 164 6.84 11.06 2.88
CA GLY A 164 7.72 11.72 1.92
C GLY A 164 8.11 13.15 2.29
N GLU A 165 7.24 13.88 3.00
CA GLU A 165 7.52 15.26 3.42
C GLU A 165 8.74 15.33 4.36
N TYR A 166 8.93 14.32 5.20
CA TYR A 166 10.09 14.22 6.10
C TYR A 166 11.42 14.01 5.36
N LEU A 167 11.37 13.62 4.09
CA LEU A 167 12.55 13.35 3.26
C LEU A 167 12.72 14.37 2.13
N CYS A 168 11.88 15.42 2.06
CA CYS A 168 11.88 16.39 0.95
C CYS A 168 13.22 17.12 0.76
N GLY A 169 14.02 17.26 1.82
CA GLY A 169 15.36 17.84 1.75
C GLY A 169 16.44 16.93 1.15
N ASN A 170 16.13 15.66 0.86
CA ASN A 170 17.08 14.70 0.30
C ASN A 170 16.87 14.53 -1.21
N ALA A 171 17.74 15.18 -2.00
CA ALA A 171 17.69 15.14 -3.46
C ALA A 171 17.83 13.72 -4.04
N GLU A 172 18.59 12.83 -3.39
CA GLU A 172 18.78 11.45 -3.82
C GLU A 172 17.49 10.64 -3.68
N VAL A 173 16.76 10.83 -2.56
CA VAL A 173 15.45 10.19 -2.34
C VAL A 173 14.43 10.71 -3.33
N ALA A 174 14.41 12.02 -3.60
CA ALA A 174 13.50 12.61 -4.56
C ALA A 174 13.70 12.02 -5.97
N ALA A 175 14.95 11.95 -6.44
CA ALA A 175 15.29 11.36 -7.73
C ALA A 175 14.96 9.85 -7.81
N ALA A 176 15.21 9.11 -6.72
CA ALA A 176 14.86 7.70 -6.63
C ALA A 176 13.35 7.47 -6.71
N LEU A 177 12.55 8.27 -6.00
CA LEU A 177 11.08 8.18 -6.03
C LEU A 177 10.50 8.57 -7.39
N GLU A 178 11.07 9.58 -8.05
CA GLU A 178 10.68 9.95 -9.41
C GLU A 178 10.93 8.78 -10.39
N SER A 179 12.14 8.21 -10.37
CA SER A 179 12.51 7.08 -11.23
C SER A 179 11.67 5.82 -10.95
N LEU A 180 11.38 5.57 -9.67
CA LEU A 180 10.52 4.47 -9.24
C LEU A 180 9.09 4.64 -9.78
N ARG A 181 8.50 5.83 -9.61
CA ARG A 181 7.14 6.15 -10.11
C ARG A 181 7.05 6.10 -11.63
N GLU A 182 8.11 6.55 -12.33
CA GLU A 182 8.21 6.44 -13.78
C GLU A 182 8.07 4.97 -14.21
N ILE A 183 8.83 4.06 -13.61
CA ILE A 183 8.79 2.62 -13.93
C ILE A 183 7.43 2.01 -13.59
N LEU A 184 6.86 2.32 -12.42
CA LEU A 184 5.54 1.83 -12.01
C LEU A 184 4.42 2.28 -12.97
N GLY A 185 4.57 3.46 -13.59
CA GLY A 185 3.61 4.00 -14.57
C GLY A 185 3.80 3.50 -16.00
N MET A 186 4.86 2.75 -16.31
CA MET A 186 5.09 2.26 -17.67
C MET A 186 4.12 1.15 -18.05
N LYS A 187 3.67 1.17 -19.31
CA LYS A 187 2.87 0.07 -19.85
C LYS A 187 3.67 -1.25 -19.86
N ARG A 188 4.95 -1.24 -20.24
CA ARG A 188 5.82 -2.43 -20.35
C ARG A 188 7.14 -2.27 -19.57
N PRO A 189 7.15 -2.36 -18.23
CA PRO A 189 8.33 -2.04 -17.42
C PRO A 189 9.38 -3.15 -17.33
N TYR A 190 9.14 -4.36 -17.86
CA TYR A 190 9.89 -5.60 -17.54
C TYR A 190 11.42 -5.51 -17.57
N ALA A 191 11.98 -4.70 -18.47
CA ALA A 191 13.42 -4.49 -18.57
C ALA A 191 14.02 -3.61 -17.44
N ARG A 192 13.22 -2.68 -16.91
CA ARG A 192 13.59 -1.73 -15.84
C ARG A 192 13.17 -2.18 -14.44
N ILE A 193 12.37 -3.24 -14.31
CA ILE A 193 11.94 -3.73 -12.98
C ILE A 193 13.13 -4.10 -12.08
N LYS A 194 14.23 -4.58 -12.64
CA LYS A 194 15.46 -4.88 -11.89
C LYS A 194 16.06 -3.65 -11.20
N ASP A 195 15.85 -2.46 -11.76
CA ASP A 195 16.40 -1.20 -11.25
C ASP A 195 15.62 -0.71 -10.01
N LEU A 196 14.37 -1.16 -9.85
CA LEU A 196 13.51 -0.80 -8.71
C LEU A 196 14.14 -1.13 -7.36
N ASN A 197 14.91 -2.22 -7.26
CA ASN A 197 15.59 -2.58 -6.02
C ASN A 197 16.52 -1.48 -5.53
N GLY A 198 17.31 -0.89 -6.43
CA GLY A 198 18.24 0.17 -6.04
C GLY A 198 17.50 1.41 -5.53
N TYR A 199 16.40 1.78 -6.18
CA TYR A 199 15.56 2.90 -5.74
C TYR A 199 14.88 2.62 -4.40
N VAL A 200 14.30 1.43 -4.24
CA VAL A 200 13.68 0.97 -2.98
C VAL A 200 14.69 1.02 -1.84
N GLU A 201 15.89 0.47 -2.03
CA GLU A 201 16.94 0.47 -1.00
C GLU A 201 17.40 1.89 -0.63
N THR A 202 17.52 2.78 -1.62
CA THR A 202 17.90 4.18 -1.40
C THR A 202 16.89 4.89 -0.51
N VAL A 203 15.60 4.77 -0.83
CA VAL A 203 14.50 5.37 -0.06
C VAL A 203 14.41 4.76 1.33
N ASP A 204 14.42 3.43 1.44
CA ASP A 204 14.33 2.72 2.72
C ASP A 204 15.49 3.06 3.66
N SER A 205 16.70 3.15 3.12
CA SER A 205 17.90 3.51 3.90
C SER A 205 17.81 4.93 4.43
N ALA A 206 17.42 5.89 3.59
CA ALA A 206 17.23 7.28 4.00
C ALA A 206 16.11 7.40 5.05
N HIS A 207 14.99 6.72 4.83
CA HIS A 207 13.87 6.72 5.77
C HIS A 207 14.25 6.13 7.13
N LYS A 208 14.94 4.98 7.16
CA LYS A 208 15.44 4.36 8.41
C LYS A 208 16.41 5.28 9.15
N LYS A 209 17.34 5.93 8.44
CA LYS A 209 18.28 6.89 9.05
C LYS A 209 17.55 8.06 9.68
N ALA A 210 16.57 8.62 8.96
CA ALA A 210 15.77 9.71 9.46
C ALA A 210 14.97 9.27 10.71
N LEU A 211 14.37 8.07 10.70
CA LEU A 211 13.62 7.53 11.85
C LEU A 211 14.51 7.39 13.09
N VAL A 212 15.75 6.89 12.92
CA VAL A 212 16.70 6.78 14.03
C VAL A 212 17.05 8.15 14.60
N ALA A 213 17.32 9.14 13.73
CA ALA A 213 17.61 10.50 14.15
C ALA A 213 16.42 11.12 14.92
N LYS A 214 15.20 10.96 14.42
CA LYS A 214 13.99 11.48 15.06
C LYS A 214 13.67 10.78 16.38
N LYS A 215 13.93 9.47 16.48
CA LYS A 215 13.84 8.74 17.75
C LYS A 215 14.83 9.27 18.77
N GLN A 216 16.07 9.55 18.37
CA GLN A 216 17.07 10.11 19.27
C GLN A 216 16.67 11.51 19.75
N GLU A 217 16.24 12.39 18.84
CA GLU A 217 15.72 13.73 19.20
C GLU A 217 14.61 13.63 20.26
N LEU A 218 13.68 12.67 20.09
CA LEU A 218 12.58 12.48 21.01
C LEU A 218 13.03 11.86 22.35
N GLN A 219 14.06 11.00 22.35
CA GLN A 219 14.67 10.50 23.58
C GLN A 219 15.34 11.62 24.37
N ASP A 220 16.08 12.50 23.70
CA ASP A 220 16.71 13.67 24.33
C ASP A 220 15.63 14.60 24.91
N ARG A 221 14.54 14.83 24.16
CA ARG A 221 13.39 15.62 24.64
C ARG A 221 12.70 15.01 25.87
N ILE A 222 12.63 13.68 25.96
CA ILE A 222 12.11 12.99 27.15
C ILE A 222 12.99 13.32 28.37
N GLU A 223 14.31 13.34 28.20
CA GLU A 223 15.26 13.66 29.27
C GLU A 223 15.18 15.14 29.69
N GLU A 224 15.10 16.05 28.72
CA GLU A 224 14.86 17.48 28.97
C GLU A 224 13.55 17.69 29.74
N THR A 225 12.48 16.99 29.36
CA THR A 225 11.18 17.05 30.02
C THR A 225 11.27 16.56 31.46
N ALA A 226 11.98 15.45 31.70
CA ALA A 226 12.20 14.91 33.03
C ALA A 226 12.96 15.90 33.92
N ALA A 227 14.04 16.50 33.40
CA ALA A 227 14.82 17.50 34.10
C ALA A 227 13.98 18.75 34.44
N ALA A 228 13.17 19.23 33.49
CA ALA A 228 12.29 20.39 33.70
C ALA A 228 11.24 20.14 34.79
N ILE A 229 10.59 18.97 34.79
CA ILE A 229 9.59 18.61 35.81
C ILE A 229 10.24 18.50 37.19
N ARG A 230 11.40 17.83 37.29
CA ARG A 230 12.12 17.69 38.57
C ARG A 230 12.57 19.04 39.10
N SER A 231 13.18 19.88 38.26
CA SER A 231 13.59 21.24 38.64
C SER A 231 12.39 22.09 39.08
N TYR A 232 11.24 21.96 38.43
CA TYR A 232 10.02 22.67 38.84
C TYR A 232 9.44 22.19 40.18
N ALA A 233 9.70 20.93 40.54
CA ALA A 233 9.31 20.34 41.82
C ALA A 233 10.29 20.66 42.96
N GLU A 234 11.50 21.16 42.67
CA GLU A 234 12.47 21.52 43.70
C GLU A 234 11.89 22.58 44.65
N GLY A 235 12.06 22.34 45.96
CA GLY A 235 11.47 23.19 47.00
C GLY A 235 9.98 22.96 47.28
N LYS A 236 9.32 22.01 46.59
CA LYS A 236 7.91 21.64 46.81
C LYS A 236 7.79 20.22 47.38
N PRO A 237 7.95 20.00 48.70
CA PRO A 237 7.93 18.65 49.28
C PRO A 237 6.61 17.90 49.09
N ALA A 238 5.49 18.60 48.90
CA ALA A 238 4.18 18.01 48.59
C ALA A 238 4.12 17.33 47.21
N ALA A 239 5.09 17.58 46.32
CA ALA A 239 5.15 16.99 44.99
C ALA A 239 5.93 15.66 44.92
N ALA A 240 6.36 15.10 46.06
CA ALA A 240 7.20 13.89 46.10
C ALA A 240 6.59 12.69 45.37
N ASP A 241 5.27 12.50 45.47
CA ASP A 241 4.55 11.39 44.79
C ASP A 241 4.49 11.57 43.26
N VAL A 242 4.46 12.83 42.80
CA VAL A 242 4.49 13.15 41.37
C VAL A 242 5.87 12.83 40.80
N VAL A 243 6.94 13.17 41.54
CA VAL A 243 8.32 12.86 41.13
C VAL A 243 8.61 11.37 41.20
N SER A 244 8.08 10.63 42.18
CA SER A 244 8.32 9.19 42.32
C SER A 244 7.68 8.37 41.21
N SER A 245 6.50 8.77 40.72
CA SER A 245 5.81 8.12 39.60
C SER A 245 6.29 8.57 38.22
N LEU A 246 7.12 9.61 38.15
CA LEU A 246 7.62 10.18 36.90
C LEU A 246 8.48 9.19 36.10
N ASP A 247 9.38 8.45 36.77
CA ASP A 247 10.34 7.57 36.09
C ASP A 247 9.63 6.42 35.37
N ASP A 248 8.62 5.79 36.00
CA ASP A 248 7.82 4.74 35.38
C ASP A 248 7.07 5.24 34.14
N ALA A 249 6.49 6.44 34.23
CA ALA A 249 5.81 7.07 33.10
C ALA A 249 6.78 7.37 31.94
N LEU A 250 8.00 7.83 32.23
CA LEU A 250 9.02 8.10 31.21
C LEU A 250 9.55 6.81 30.57
N VAL A 251 9.69 5.71 31.32
CA VAL A 251 10.05 4.40 30.77
C VAL A 251 9.00 3.93 29.76
N GLN A 252 7.71 4.04 30.09
CA GLN A 252 6.64 3.71 29.15
C GLN A 252 6.72 4.55 27.87
N ARG A 253 7.03 5.85 27.99
CA ARG A 253 7.19 6.73 26.83
C ARG A 253 8.40 6.35 25.98
N ARG A 254 9.55 6.06 26.58
CA ARG A 254 10.73 5.56 25.85
C ARG A 254 10.41 4.29 25.07
N ASN A 255 9.65 3.36 25.66
CA ASN A 255 9.21 2.16 24.96
C ASN A 255 8.29 2.47 23.76
N GLN A 256 7.39 3.45 23.89
CA GLN A 256 6.53 3.89 22.78
C GLN A 256 7.36 4.50 21.63
N VAL A 257 8.38 5.30 21.94
CA VAL A 257 9.30 5.89 20.96
C VAL A 257 10.09 4.81 20.24
N ASN A 258 10.65 3.85 20.98
CA ASN A 258 11.44 2.75 20.41
C ASN A 258 10.61 1.90 19.44
N ASN A 259 9.33 1.67 19.77
CA ASN A 259 8.41 0.86 18.97
C ASN A 259 7.72 1.62 17.82
N ALA A 260 7.91 2.94 17.70
CA ALA A 260 7.34 3.72 16.60
C ALA A 260 8.14 3.47 15.32
N ASN A 261 7.45 3.27 14.18
CA ASN A 261 8.09 2.96 12.89
C ASN A 261 7.77 3.99 11.81
N THR A 262 7.15 5.12 12.17
CA THR A 262 6.77 6.20 11.26
C THR A 262 7.07 7.54 11.93
N MET A 263 7.45 8.52 11.13
CA MET A 263 7.73 9.89 11.57
C MET A 263 6.49 10.56 12.11
N THR A 264 5.35 10.37 11.44
CA THR A 264 4.05 10.89 11.88
C THR A 264 3.72 10.43 13.30
N ARG A 265 4.03 9.17 13.64
CA ARG A 265 3.82 8.64 14.99
C ARG A 265 4.80 9.26 16.01
N LEU A 266 6.04 9.52 15.62
CA LEU A 266 7.02 10.19 16.48
C LEU A 266 6.59 11.64 16.78
N ASP A 267 6.08 12.37 15.79
CA ASP A 267 5.56 13.73 16.00
C ASP A 267 4.33 13.74 16.92
N ALA A 268 3.42 12.77 16.77
CA ALA A 268 2.31 12.61 17.69
C ALA A 268 2.79 12.33 19.13
N LEU A 269 3.84 11.52 19.30
CA LEU A 269 4.44 11.24 20.60
C LEU A 269 5.14 12.47 21.20
N LEU A 270 5.77 13.31 20.37
CA LEU A 270 6.33 14.60 20.81
C LEU A 270 5.24 15.50 21.40
N ARG A 271 4.12 15.65 20.69
CA ARG A 271 2.97 16.43 21.19
C ARG A 271 2.41 15.87 22.49
N LEU A 272 2.30 14.53 22.61
CA LEU A 272 1.85 13.86 23.83
C LEU A 272 2.84 14.00 24.99
N LEU A 273 4.13 14.16 24.70
CA LEU A 273 5.17 14.42 25.69
C LEU A 273 5.05 15.85 26.24
N ASP A 274 4.80 16.84 25.38
CA ASP A 274 4.55 18.23 25.81
C ASP A 274 3.30 18.32 26.69
N GLU A 275 2.20 17.70 26.28
CA GLU A 275 0.98 17.63 27.10
C GLU A 275 1.21 16.95 28.46
N PHE A 276 2.05 15.90 28.47
CA PHE A 276 2.43 15.23 29.70
C PHE A 276 3.23 16.14 30.62
N ARG A 277 4.21 16.87 30.09
CA ARG A 277 4.99 17.84 30.86
C ARG A 277 4.07 18.85 31.54
N ASP A 278 3.19 19.47 30.76
CA ASP A 278 2.31 20.54 31.25
C ASP A 278 1.35 20.00 32.33
N LYS A 279 0.86 18.76 32.16
CA LYS A 279 0.04 18.08 33.17
C LYS A 279 0.81 17.75 34.45
N GLN A 280 2.08 17.35 34.38
CA GLN A 280 2.87 17.11 35.59
C GLN A 280 3.16 18.40 36.35
N ILE A 281 3.45 19.50 35.63
CA ILE A 281 3.60 20.83 36.23
C ILE A 281 2.30 21.25 36.94
N GLU A 282 1.15 20.98 36.33
CA GLU A 282 -0.18 21.18 36.94
C GLU A 282 -0.37 20.39 38.22
N ASN A 283 -0.08 19.09 38.20
CA ASN A 283 -0.18 18.24 39.38
C ASN A 283 0.74 18.72 40.52
N ILE A 284 1.95 19.21 40.19
CA ILE A 284 2.88 19.78 41.15
C ILE A 284 2.29 21.05 41.78
N ASP A 285 1.68 21.93 40.98
CA ASP A 285 1.05 23.16 41.48
C ASP A 285 -0.15 22.86 42.38
N GLU A 286 -1.00 21.91 41.98
CA GLU A 286 -2.16 21.47 42.78
C GLU A 286 -1.72 20.86 44.12
N ALA A 287 -0.68 20.02 44.12
CA ALA A 287 -0.13 19.44 45.34
C ALA A 287 0.52 20.49 46.25
N ALA A 288 1.09 21.55 45.68
CA ALA A 288 1.72 22.64 46.42
C ALA A 288 0.71 23.68 46.94
N MET A 289 -0.54 23.67 46.48
CA MET A 289 -1.57 24.54 47.05
C MET A 289 -1.82 24.14 48.52
N PRO A 290 -1.89 25.11 49.45
CA PRO A 290 -2.22 24.80 50.84
C PRO A 290 -3.62 24.16 50.87
N PRO A 291 -3.84 23.13 51.70
CA PRO A 291 -5.17 22.56 51.87
C PRO A 291 -6.10 23.70 52.28
N VAL A 292 -7.17 23.91 51.52
CA VAL A 292 -8.26 24.79 51.93
C VAL A 292 -8.73 24.23 53.26
N ARG A 293 -8.37 24.91 54.36
CA ARG A 293 -8.92 24.62 55.67
C ARG A 293 -10.40 24.94 55.57
N ILE A 294 -11.22 23.93 55.29
CA ILE A 294 -12.62 23.95 55.70
C ILE A 294 -12.54 23.88 57.22
N ALA A 295 -12.34 25.05 57.84
CA ALA A 295 -12.57 25.19 59.26
C ALA A 295 -14.06 24.88 59.46
N ASP A 296 -14.33 23.95 60.37
CA ASP A 296 -15.68 23.68 60.88
C ASP A 296 -16.29 24.98 61.40
N SER A 297 -17.00 25.72 60.54
CA SER A 297 -17.92 26.76 60.96
C SER A 297 -19.30 26.42 60.43
N ALA A 298 -20.04 25.72 61.27
CA ALA A 298 -21.49 25.71 61.19
C ALA A 298 -22.00 27.17 61.19
N LYS A 299 -22.88 27.46 60.22
CA LYS A 299 -23.68 28.68 60.03
C LYS A 299 -22.95 29.89 59.44
N SER A 300 -23.15 30.12 58.14
CA SER A 300 -23.93 31.24 57.55
C SER A 300 -23.62 31.29 56.06
N GLY A 301 -24.65 31.43 55.22
CA GLY A 301 -24.47 31.50 53.77
C GLY A 301 -23.83 32.82 53.35
N GLU A 302 -22.71 32.74 52.63
CA GLU A 302 -22.29 33.64 51.55
C GLU A 302 -21.06 33.01 50.88
N GLY A 303 -20.92 33.28 49.58
CA GLY A 303 -20.20 32.42 48.62
C GLY A 303 -18.76 32.07 48.98
N ALA A 304 -18.40 30.82 48.67
CA ALA A 304 -17.02 30.37 48.61
C ALA A 304 -16.17 31.38 47.80
N PRO A 305 -14.96 31.76 48.27
CA PRO A 305 -14.09 32.63 47.49
C PRO A 305 -13.79 31.96 46.14
N PRO A 306 -13.97 32.66 45.01
CA PRO A 306 -13.75 32.07 43.70
C PRO A 306 -12.29 31.64 43.59
N ALA A 307 -12.07 30.40 43.14
CA ALA A 307 -10.72 29.91 42.86
C ALA A 307 -9.97 30.93 41.96
N PRO A 308 -8.67 31.20 42.21
CA PRO A 308 -7.92 32.16 41.41
C PRO A 308 -7.99 31.76 39.94
N LYS A 309 -8.45 32.68 39.09
CA LYS A 309 -8.68 32.42 37.67
C LYS A 309 -7.34 32.47 36.93
N THR A 310 -6.64 31.35 36.79
CA THR A 310 -5.41 31.34 35.99
C THR A 310 -5.71 31.55 34.50
N LYS A 311 -5.22 32.66 33.91
CA LYS A 311 -5.31 32.92 32.47
C LYS A 311 -4.20 32.17 31.73
N ARG A 312 -4.57 31.37 30.73
CA ARG A 312 -3.62 30.65 29.86
C ARG A 312 -3.29 31.51 28.64
N LEU A 313 -2.01 31.82 28.44
CA LEU A 313 -1.50 32.56 27.28
C LEU A 313 -0.57 31.66 26.46
N ARG A 314 -0.64 31.72 25.14
CA ARG A 314 0.31 30.97 24.30
C ARG A 314 1.67 31.67 24.32
N ARG A 315 2.75 30.89 24.38
CA ARG A 315 4.12 31.45 24.35
C ARG A 315 4.37 32.35 23.14
N ASN A 316 3.88 32.00 21.95
CA ASN A 316 4.06 32.83 20.75
C ASN A 316 3.33 34.18 20.79
N ASP A 317 2.24 34.28 21.56
CA ASP A 317 1.49 35.53 21.69
C ASP A 317 2.23 36.53 22.60
N VAL A 318 2.99 36.00 23.56
CA VAL A 318 3.77 36.79 24.53
C VAL A 318 5.20 37.02 24.05
N CYS A 319 5.80 36.03 23.39
CA CYS A 319 7.18 36.02 22.91
C CYS A 319 7.21 35.81 21.38
N PRO A 320 6.95 36.85 20.57
CA PRO A 320 6.89 36.72 19.12
C PRO A 320 8.27 36.51 18.48
N ASN A 321 8.32 35.73 17.40
CA ASN A 321 9.57 35.49 16.65
C ASN A 321 10.14 36.79 16.09
N LYS A 322 11.29 37.22 16.61
CA LYS A 322 11.99 38.43 16.18
C LYS A 322 13.50 38.19 16.16
N LYS A 323 14.15 38.61 15.07
CA LYS A 323 15.62 38.65 15.01
C LYS A 323 16.11 39.86 15.81
N LEU A 324 16.95 39.63 16.81
CA LEU A 324 17.53 40.65 17.67
C LEU A 324 19.03 40.72 17.38
N SER A 325 19.54 41.92 17.10
CA SER A 325 20.93 42.14 16.67
C SER A 325 21.71 43.09 17.59
N THR A 326 21.04 43.79 18.50
CA THR A 326 21.65 44.74 19.46
C THR A 326 21.12 44.52 20.87
N ALA A 327 21.86 44.98 21.89
CA ALA A 327 21.44 44.87 23.29
C ALA A 327 20.14 45.67 23.55
N GLU A 328 20.00 46.84 22.94
CA GLU A 328 18.81 47.69 23.06
C GLU A 328 17.56 47.00 22.50
N GLU A 329 17.69 46.25 21.40
CA GLU A 329 16.59 45.45 20.84
C GLU A 329 16.17 44.32 21.78
N VAL A 330 17.12 43.72 22.51
CA VAL A 330 16.85 42.67 23.52
C VAL A 330 16.08 43.26 24.70
N ASP A 331 16.54 44.39 25.25
CA ASP A 331 15.88 45.01 26.40
C ASP A 331 14.45 45.47 26.08
N ALA A 332 14.25 46.05 24.89
CA ALA A 332 12.92 46.42 24.42
C ALA A 332 12.00 45.19 24.30
N TYR A 333 12.51 44.09 23.74
CA TYR A 333 11.78 42.84 23.60
C TYR A 333 11.38 42.23 24.96
N LEU A 334 12.29 42.25 25.94
CA LEU A 334 12.00 41.79 27.31
C LEU A 334 11.00 42.69 28.04
N ALA A 335 11.06 44.01 27.80
CA ALA A 335 10.11 44.95 28.37
C ALA A 335 8.68 44.71 27.85
N ASP A 336 8.53 44.41 26.56
CA ASP A 336 7.24 44.06 25.95
C ASP A 336 6.65 42.77 26.55
N ILE A 337 7.48 41.72 26.68
CA ILE A 337 7.09 40.47 27.34
C ILE A 337 6.63 40.74 28.79
N ARG A 338 7.42 41.50 29.54
CA ARG A 338 7.13 41.82 30.94
C ARG A 338 5.79 42.54 31.06
N ARG A 339 5.54 43.54 30.22
CA ARG A 339 4.27 44.28 30.22
C ARG A 339 3.09 43.34 29.95
N ALA A 340 3.17 42.52 28.90
CA ALA A 340 2.10 41.58 28.55
C ALA A 340 1.77 40.59 29.69
N LEU A 341 2.78 40.13 30.42
CA LEU A 341 2.59 39.23 31.57
C LEU A 341 1.97 39.95 32.77
N ILE A 342 2.40 41.18 33.07
CA ILE A 342 1.86 41.97 34.18
C ILE A 342 0.38 42.30 33.93
N ASP A 343 0.05 42.79 32.73
CA ASP A 343 -1.33 43.12 32.35
C ASP A 343 -2.26 41.90 32.51
N ALA A 344 -1.77 40.72 32.10
CA ALA A 344 -2.52 39.49 32.24
C ALA A 344 -2.67 39.03 33.71
N ILE A 345 -1.68 39.26 34.57
CA ILE A 345 -1.78 38.99 36.01
C ILE A 345 -2.78 39.95 36.67
N GLU A 346 -2.78 41.23 36.31
CA GLU A 346 -3.72 42.21 36.86
C GLU A 346 -5.19 41.86 36.53
N GLU A 347 -5.44 41.29 35.35
CA GLU A 347 -6.79 40.87 34.94
C GLU A 347 -7.29 39.59 35.63
N SER A 348 -6.40 38.63 35.93
CA SER A 348 -6.80 37.26 36.30
C SER A 348 -6.20 36.73 37.61
N GLY A 349 -5.24 37.42 38.20
CA GLY A 349 -4.55 37.07 39.45
C GLY A 349 -3.39 36.08 39.28
N SER A 350 -3.43 35.21 38.27
CA SER A 350 -2.33 34.31 37.89
C SER A 350 -2.34 34.06 36.38
N VAL A 351 -1.15 33.81 35.82
CA VAL A 351 -0.95 33.57 34.39
C VAL A 351 -0.13 32.30 34.18
N ARG A 352 -0.51 31.48 33.20
CA ARG A 352 0.26 30.33 32.73
C ARG A 352 0.59 30.49 31.26
N LEU A 353 1.87 30.36 30.94
CA LEU A 353 2.35 30.26 29.55
C LEU A 353 2.25 28.80 29.08
N VAL A 354 1.59 28.59 27.94
CA VAL A 354 1.42 27.29 27.30
C VAL A 354 2.18 27.26 25.98
#